data_AF-A0A349PJH5-F1
#
_entry.id   AF-A0A349PJH5-F1
#
_cell.length_a   1.000
_cell.length_b   1.000
_cell.length_c   1.000
_cell.angle_alpha   90.00
_cell.angle_beta   90.00
_cell.angle_gamma   90.00
#
_symmetry.space_group_name_H-M   'P 1'
#
loop_
_entity.id
_entity.type
_entity.pdbx_description
1 polymer ?
#
loop_
_entity_poly.entity_id
_entity_poly.type
_entity_poly.pdbx_seq_one_letter_code
_entity_poly.pdbx_strand_id
1 'polypeptide(L)'
;MGGNNFMQKDFLQSDEWMEFQESVGRKTFHVSDENFWANIVEHKLPIVGKYFYIPRGPIFQNQNDNLKCKIFLNNLIKLARENNMGWIRIDAASEKILEIIKNFAGAGLAPVQIMKAPHDMQPREIFVIDISKSEEELLAEMKAKTRYNIKLSQKHNVSVKAISN
;
A
#
# COMPACT_ATOMS: atom_id res chain seq x y z
N MET A 1 -23.21 -8.92 -5.23
CA MET A 1 -21.88 -9.11 -5.81
C MET A 1 -20.92 -9.25 -4.64
N GLY A 2 -20.49 -10.48 -4.34
CA GLY A 2 -19.61 -10.75 -3.20
C GLY A 2 -18.21 -10.24 -3.55
N GLY A 3 -17.88 -9.04 -3.06
CA GLY A 3 -16.51 -8.52 -3.18
C GLY A 3 -15.56 -9.47 -2.45
N ASN A 4 -14.54 -9.94 -3.15
CA ASN A 4 -13.46 -10.70 -2.53
C ASN A 4 -12.87 -9.84 -1.41
N ASN A 5 -13.08 -10.26 -0.16
CA ASN A 5 -12.63 -9.60 1.09
C ASN A 5 -11.10 -9.39 1.16
N PHE A 6 -10.39 -9.87 0.15
CA PHE A 6 -8.98 -9.74 -0.09
C PHE A 6 -8.57 -8.37 -0.67
N MET A 7 -9.44 -7.73 -1.45
CA MET A 7 -9.15 -6.52 -2.25
C MET A 7 -9.07 -5.22 -1.41
N GLN A 8 -9.73 -5.14 -0.26
CA GLN A 8 -9.83 -3.91 0.54
C GLN A 8 -8.88 -3.83 1.75
N LYS A 9 -7.79 -4.62 1.79
CA LYS A 9 -6.91 -4.63 2.96
C LYS A 9 -6.04 -3.37 3.12
N ASP A 10 -5.81 -2.62 2.05
CA ASP A 10 -5.03 -1.38 2.09
C ASP A 10 -5.68 -0.32 1.22
N PHE A 11 -5.83 0.90 1.76
CA PHE A 11 -6.41 2.04 1.04
C PHE A 11 -5.65 2.33 -0.26
N LEU A 12 -4.31 2.22 -0.27
CA LEU A 12 -3.52 2.51 -1.47
C LEU A 12 -3.60 1.40 -2.53
N GLN A 13 -4.24 0.28 -2.20
CA GLN A 13 -4.53 -0.82 -3.11
C GLN A 13 -6.02 -0.91 -3.45
N SER A 14 -6.85 0.06 -3.05
CA SER A 14 -8.29 0.09 -3.36
C SER A 14 -8.58 0.69 -4.74
N ASP A 15 -9.78 0.44 -5.24
CA ASP A 15 -10.25 1.00 -6.52
C ASP A 15 -10.45 2.52 -6.42
N GLU A 16 -10.97 3.01 -5.30
CA GLU A 16 -11.16 4.45 -5.06
C GLU A 16 -9.82 5.21 -5.11
N TRP A 17 -8.74 4.59 -4.63
CA TRP A 17 -7.42 5.18 -4.76
C TRP A 17 -6.97 5.23 -6.22
N MET A 18 -7.22 4.19 -7.02
CA MET A 18 -6.89 4.20 -8.45
C MET A 18 -7.71 5.26 -9.21
N GLU A 19 -9.01 5.35 -8.96
CA GLU A 19 -9.87 6.39 -9.52
C GLU A 19 -9.35 7.79 -9.18
N PHE A 20 -8.93 8.00 -7.93
CA PHE A 20 -8.29 9.26 -7.54
C PHE A 20 -7.01 9.53 -8.34
N GLN A 21 -6.13 8.53 -8.51
CA GLN A 21 -4.90 8.68 -9.30
C GLN A 21 -5.19 9.06 -10.76
N GLU A 22 -6.21 8.46 -11.36
CA GLU A 22 -6.66 8.78 -12.71
C GLU A 22 -7.23 10.19 -12.80
N SER A 23 -8.01 10.61 -11.80
CA SER A 23 -8.58 11.97 -11.73
C SER A 23 -7.51 13.06 -11.69
N VAL A 24 -6.32 12.75 -11.15
CA VAL A 24 -5.15 13.67 -11.14
C VAL A 24 -4.22 13.45 -12.32
N GLY A 25 -4.66 12.72 -13.35
CA GLY A 25 -3.98 12.57 -14.64
C GLY A 25 -2.91 11.48 -14.70
N ARG A 26 -2.88 10.55 -13.73
CA ARG A 26 -1.96 9.39 -13.78
C ARG A 26 -2.62 8.22 -14.49
N LYS A 27 -1.80 7.38 -15.13
CA LYS A 27 -2.27 6.10 -15.63
C LYS A 27 -2.15 5.06 -14.53
N THR A 28 -3.18 4.25 -14.37
CA THR A 28 -3.16 3.13 -13.44
C THR A 28 -3.18 1.81 -14.21
N PHE A 29 -2.70 0.77 -13.54
CA PHE A 29 -2.69 -0.59 -14.06
C PHE A 29 -2.97 -1.56 -12.90
N HIS A 30 -3.31 -2.79 -13.26
CA HIS A 30 -3.60 -3.82 -12.29
C HIS A 30 -2.95 -5.16 -12.68
N VAL A 31 -2.45 -5.91 -11.70
CA VAL A 31 -2.02 -7.31 -11.84
C VAL A 31 -2.67 -8.14 -10.74
N SER A 32 -3.64 -8.99 -11.11
CA SER A 32 -4.34 -9.89 -10.20
C SER A 32 -4.52 -11.30 -10.75
N ASP A 33 -4.72 -12.23 -9.83
CA ASP A 33 -5.47 -13.45 -10.03
C ASP A 33 -6.34 -13.72 -8.78
N GLU A 34 -6.81 -14.96 -8.61
CA GLU A 34 -7.56 -15.38 -7.42
C GLU A 34 -6.72 -15.33 -6.11
N ASN A 35 -5.37 -15.32 -6.19
CA ASN A 35 -4.42 -15.44 -5.08
C ASN A 35 -3.66 -14.15 -4.77
N PHE A 36 -3.56 -13.22 -5.72
CA PHE A 36 -2.83 -11.96 -5.54
C PHE A 36 -3.54 -10.78 -6.19
N TRP A 37 -3.22 -9.60 -5.67
CA TRP A 37 -3.74 -8.32 -6.12
C TRP A 37 -2.65 -7.26 -6.05
N ALA A 38 -2.48 -6.48 -7.11
CA ALA A 38 -1.57 -5.33 -7.12
C ALA A 38 -2.09 -4.22 -8.04
N ASN A 39 -2.52 -3.13 -7.41
CA ASN A 39 -2.78 -1.85 -8.04
C ASN A 39 -1.45 -1.09 -8.24
N ILE A 40 -1.28 -0.55 -9.44
CA ILE A 40 -0.03 0.01 -9.95
C ILE A 40 -0.29 1.40 -10.53
N VAL A 41 0.54 2.37 -10.17
CA VAL A 41 0.47 3.74 -10.69
C VAL A 41 1.69 3.99 -11.58
N GLU A 42 1.48 4.47 -12.81
CA GLU A 42 2.56 4.98 -13.64
C GLU A 42 2.97 6.37 -13.18
N HIS A 43 4.23 6.53 -12.84
CA HIS A 43 4.86 7.82 -12.62
C HIS A 43 5.84 8.12 -13.74
N LYS A 44 5.96 9.41 -14.07
CA LYS A 44 6.94 9.92 -15.03
C LYS A 44 7.79 10.98 -14.36
N LEU A 45 9.09 10.74 -14.32
CA LEU A 45 10.06 11.75 -13.89
C LEU A 45 10.57 12.50 -15.12
N PRO A 46 10.73 13.83 -15.03
CA PRO A 46 11.44 14.58 -16.06
C PRO A 46 12.81 13.95 -16.31
N ILE A 47 13.18 13.77 -17.58
CA ILE A 47 14.48 13.25 -18.05
C ILE A 47 14.72 11.76 -17.77
N VAL A 48 14.43 11.25 -16.55
CA VAL A 48 14.73 9.87 -16.14
C VAL A 48 13.81 8.84 -16.80
N GLY A 49 12.56 9.23 -17.10
CA GLY A 49 11.59 8.36 -17.77
C GLY A 49 10.47 7.88 -16.85
N LYS A 50 9.82 6.78 -17.25
CA LYS A 50 8.60 6.26 -16.61
C LYS A 50 8.92 5.07 -15.71
N TYR A 51 8.16 4.93 -14.63
CA TYR A 51 8.25 3.79 -13.73
C TYR A 51 6.88 3.41 -13.18
N PHE A 52 6.75 2.13 -12.83
CA PHE A 52 5.60 1.65 -12.08
C PHE A 52 5.83 1.77 -10.59
N TYR A 53 4.82 2.24 -9.88
CA TYR A 53 4.79 2.31 -8.44
C TYR A 53 3.67 1.43 -7.88
N ILE A 54 4.04 0.55 -6.95
CA ILE A 54 3.11 -0.33 -6.24
C ILE A 54 3.08 0.10 -4.77
N PRO A 55 2.15 0.98 -4.36
CA PRO A 55 2.05 1.44 -2.99
C PRO A 55 1.42 0.38 -2.09
N ARG A 56 2.13 -0.04 -1.04
CA ARG A 56 1.65 -1.01 -0.03
C ARG A 56 1.12 -2.31 -0.65
N GLY A 57 1.71 -2.73 -1.76
CA GLY A 57 1.41 -3.98 -2.44
C GLY A 57 2.69 -4.75 -2.77
N PRO A 58 2.58 -5.90 -3.46
CA PRO A 58 1.35 -6.63 -3.75
C PRO A 58 0.70 -7.21 -2.49
N ILE A 59 -0.57 -7.61 -2.60
CA ILE A 59 -1.30 -8.36 -1.58
C ILE A 59 -1.32 -9.83 -2.02
N PHE A 60 -0.96 -10.76 -1.13
CA PHE A 60 -1.04 -12.22 -1.36
C PHE A 60 -2.01 -12.90 -0.40
N GLN A 61 -2.87 -13.79 -0.91
CA GLN A 61 -3.82 -14.59 -0.12
C GLN A 61 -3.05 -15.59 0.74
N ASN A 62 -2.10 -16.30 0.11
CA ASN A 62 -1.15 -17.15 0.79
C ASN A 62 0.28 -16.70 0.46
N GLN A 63 0.91 -16.04 1.43
CA GLN A 63 2.29 -15.54 1.32
C GLN A 63 3.35 -16.65 1.28
N ASN A 64 2.98 -17.91 1.56
CA ASN A 64 3.91 -19.04 1.50
C ASN A 64 3.86 -19.77 0.16
N ASP A 65 2.98 -19.36 -0.76
CA ASP A 65 2.87 -19.96 -2.09
C ASP A 65 3.88 -19.33 -3.06
N ASN A 66 5.05 -19.97 -3.14
CA ASN A 66 6.14 -19.55 -4.00
C ASN A 66 5.75 -19.54 -5.49
N LEU A 67 4.87 -20.44 -5.94
CA LEU A 67 4.48 -20.48 -7.35
C LEU A 67 3.66 -19.25 -7.73
N LYS A 68 2.70 -18.86 -6.87
CA LYS A 68 1.85 -17.68 -7.10
C LYS A 68 2.65 -16.39 -7.05
N CYS A 69 3.61 -16.27 -6.14
CA CYS A 69 4.53 -15.13 -6.09
C CYS A 69 5.36 -15.01 -7.37
N LYS A 70 5.83 -16.13 -7.92
CA LYS A 70 6.56 -16.16 -9.21
C LYS A 70 5.68 -15.72 -10.38
N ILE A 71 4.43 -16.20 -10.43
CA ILE A 71 3.46 -15.82 -11.47
C ILE A 71 3.20 -14.31 -11.40
N PHE A 72 2.97 -13.77 -10.21
CA PHE A 72 2.81 -12.33 -10.00
C PHE A 72 3.98 -11.52 -10.57
N LEU A 73 5.22 -11.85 -10.18
CA LEU A 73 6.40 -11.11 -10.64
C LEU A 73 6.59 -11.20 -12.16
N ASN A 74 6.34 -12.36 -12.76
CA ASN A 74 6.40 -12.52 -14.21
C ASN A 74 5.36 -11.65 -14.93
N ASN A 75 4.12 -11.61 -14.43
CA ASN A 75 3.05 -10.78 -14.98
C ASN A 75 3.39 -9.29 -14.85
N LEU A 76 3.93 -8.89 -13.71
CA LEU A 76 4.36 -7.52 -13.45
C LEU A 76 5.51 -7.08 -14.38
N ILE A 77 6.53 -7.92 -14.55
CA ILE A 77 7.67 -7.64 -15.45
C ILE A 77 7.20 -7.58 -16.90
N LYS A 78 6.29 -8.49 -17.31
CA LYS A 78 5.70 -8.47 -18.65
C LYS A 78 4.95 -7.16 -18.90
N LEU A 79 4.06 -6.78 -17.99
CA LEU A 79 3.30 -5.53 -18.07
C LEU A 79 4.22 -4.30 -18.13
N ALA A 80 5.28 -4.28 -17.32
CA ALA A 80 6.26 -3.19 -17.32
C ALA A 80 7.00 -3.06 -18.66
N ARG A 81 7.36 -4.19 -19.29
CA ARG A 81 8.00 -4.22 -20.62
C ARG A 81 7.05 -3.73 -21.71
N GLU A 82 5.81 -4.22 -21.72
CA GLU A 82 4.79 -3.82 -22.69
C GLU A 82 4.50 -2.30 -22.64
N ASN A 83 4.61 -1.69 -21.45
CA ASN A 83 4.37 -0.26 -21.25
C ASN A 83 5.64 0.61 -21.31
N ASN A 84 6.81 0.02 -21.61
CA ASN A 84 8.11 0.69 -21.66
C ASN A 84 8.47 1.40 -20.34
N MET A 85 8.35 0.69 -19.22
CA MET A 85 8.77 1.16 -17.90
C MET A 85 10.27 0.93 -17.70
N GLY A 86 10.97 1.95 -17.17
CA GLY A 86 12.41 1.86 -16.87
C GLY A 86 12.71 1.06 -15.61
N TRP A 87 11.84 1.14 -14.60
CA TRP A 87 11.93 0.33 -13.39
C TRP A 87 10.55 0.15 -12.75
N ILE A 88 10.51 -0.73 -11.75
CA ILE A 88 9.35 -0.94 -10.90
C ILE A 88 9.78 -0.63 -9.47
N ARG A 89 8.96 0.14 -8.77
CA ARG A 89 9.13 0.49 -7.37
C ARG A 89 8.00 -0.15 -6.57
N ILE A 90 8.36 -0.92 -5.55
CA ILE A 90 7.41 -1.61 -4.68
C ILE A 90 7.65 -1.14 -3.24
N ASP A 91 6.63 -0.55 -2.63
CA ASP A 91 6.62 -0.32 -1.18
C ASP A 91 5.80 -1.47 -0.55
N ALA A 92 6.49 -2.50 -0.07
CA ALA A 92 5.83 -3.68 0.50
C ALA A 92 5.04 -3.34 1.78
N ALA A 93 3.84 -3.90 1.94
CA ALA A 93 3.02 -3.65 3.14
C ALA A 93 3.55 -4.28 4.43
N SER A 94 4.47 -5.25 4.33
CA SER A 94 5.08 -5.93 5.48
C SER A 94 6.47 -6.47 5.15
N GLU A 95 7.29 -6.73 6.18
CA GLU A 95 8.61 -7.34 6.01
C GLU A 95 8.54 -8.71 5.34
N LYS A 96 7.48 -9.49 5.62
CA LYS A 96 7.27 -10.79 4.98
C LYS A 96 7.05 -10.67 3.47
N ILE A 97 6.27 -9.69 3.01
CA ILE A 97 6.09 -9.42 1.57
C ILE A 97 7.42 -8.97 0.95
N LEU A 98 8.18 -8.14 1.66
CA LEU A 98 9.49 -7.69 1.20
C LEU A 98 10.48 -8.86 1.05
N GLU A 99 10.50 -9.78 2.00
CA GLU A 99 11.33 -10.98 1.98
C GLU A 99 10.98 -11.89 0.79
N ILE A 100 9.69 -12.11 0.54
CA ILE A 100 9.20 -12.84 -0.63
C ILE A 100 9.76 -12.23 -1.92
N ILE A 101 9.58 -10.92 -2.10
CA ILE A 101 10.04 -10.22 -3.30
C ILE A 101 11.57 -10.36 -3.47
N LYS A 102 12.35 -10.23 -2.39
CA LYS A 102 13.82 -10.40 -2.41
C LYS A 102 14.25 -11.81 -2.79
N ASN A 103 13.64 -12.82 -2.17
CA ASN A 103 14.00 -14.23 -2.38
C ASN A 103 13.78 -14.66 -3.83
N PHE A 104 12.74 -14.15 -4.48
CA PHE A 104 12.48 -14.46 -5.89
C PHE A 104 13.53 -13.91 -6.85
N ALA A 105 14.00 -12.68 -6.63
CA ALA A 105 15.07 -12.12 -7.47
C ALA A 105 16.43 -12.77 -7.19
N GLY A 106 16.71 -13.13 -5.94
CA GLY A 106 17.96 -13.79 -5.55
C GLY A 106 18.10 -15.22 -6.06
N ALA A 107 16.99 -15.94 -6.28
CA ALA A 107 16.99 -17.33 -6.74
C ALA A 107 17.26 -17.52 -8.25
N GLY A 108 17.60 -16.45 -8.99
CA GLY A 108 17.83 -16.52 -10.45
C GLY A 108 16.59 -16.85 -11.27
N LEU A 109 15.39 -16.78 -10.65
CA LEU A 109 14.12 -17.12 -11.27
C LEU A 109 13.55 -16.02 -12.16
N ALA A 110 14.14 -14.83 -12.12
CA ALA A 110 13.92 -13.73 -13.06
C ALA A 110 15.22 -12.92 -13.22
N PRO A 111 15.59 -12.47 -14.43
CA PRO A 111 16.80 -11.68 -14.69
C PRO A 111 16.59 -10.21 -14.27
N VAL A 112 16.21 -9.98 -13.01
CA VAL A 112 15.93 -8.65 -12.48
C VAL A 112 16.76 -8.40 -11.23
N GLN A 113 17.42 -7.25 -11.22
CA GLN A 113 18.17 -6.79 -10.07
C GLN A 113 17.22 -6.07 -9.12
N ILE A 114 17.19 -6.49 -7.85
CA ILE A 114 16.52 -5.75 -6.79
C ILE A 114 17.55 -4.89 -6.07
N MET A 115 17.21 -3.62 -5.89
CA MET A 115 17.98 -2.68 -5.10
C MET A 115 17.07 -1.91 -4.16
N LYS A 116 17.60 -1.50 -3.02
CA LYS A 116 16.90 -0.60 -2.12
C LYS A 116 16.78 0.78 -2.79
N ALA A 117 15.57 1.35 -2.78
CA ALA A 117 15.36 2.71 -3.26
C ALA A 117 16.12 3.72 -2.37
N PRO A 118 16.62 4.84 -2.92
CA PRO A 118 17.41 5.82 -2.15
C PRO A 118 16.60 6.54 -1.06
N HIS A 119 15.28 6.64 -1.25
CA HIS A 119 14.35 7.29 -0.33
C HIS A 119 13.05 6.49 -0.25
N ASP A 120 12.36 6.53 0.88
CA ASP A 120 11.04 5.91 1.04
C ASP A 120 9.95 6.87 0.53
N MET A 121 8.90 6.30 -0.08
CA MET A 121 7.72 7.07 -0.51
C MET A 121 6.64 7.06 0.56
N GLN A 122 6.56 5.99 1.35
CA GLN A 122 5.67 5.87 2.50
C GLN A 122 6.44 6.05 3.81
N PRO A 123 5.78 6.53 4.88
CA PRO A 123 6.36 6.51 6.23
C PRO A 123 6.79 5.10 6.63
N ARG A 124 7.99 4.97 7.23
CA ARG A 124 8.48 3.68 7.75
C ARG A 124 7.76 3.22 9.00
N GLU A 125 7.33 4.17 9.82
CA GLU A 125 6.69 3.92 11.10
C GLU A 125 5.31 4.59 11.09
N ILE A 126 4.31 3.82 11.50
CA ILE A 126 2.94 4.28 11.64
C ILE A 126 2.49 4.08 13.08
N PHE A 127 1.76 5.05 13.62
CA PHE A 127 1.13 4.92 14.93
C PHE A 127 -0.28 4.37 14.73
N VAL A 128 -0.50 3.13 15.17
CA VAL A 128 -1.79 2.44 15.03
C VAL A 128 -2.46 2.37 16.39
N ILE A 129 -3.73 2.78 16.44
CA ILE A 129 -4.59 2.65 17.62
C ILE A 129 -5.66 1.62 17.30
N ASP A 130 -5.83 0.66 18.21
CA ASP A 130 -6.92 -0.32 18.13
C ASP A 130 -8.23 0.32 18.60
N ILE A 131 -9.09 0.65 17.64
CA ILE A 131 -10.39 1.29 17.88
C ILE A 131 -11.52 0.29 18.20
N SER A 132 -11.21 -1.00 18.37
CA SER A 132 -12.21 -1.98 18.83
C SER A 132 -12.53 -1.87 20.32
N LYS A 133 -11.67 -1.18 21.08
CA LYS A 133 -11.83 -0.88 22.51
C LYS A 133 -12.92 0.15 22.76
N SER A 134 -13.47 0.15 23.98
CA SER A 134 -14.40 1.20 24.42
C SER A 134 -13.73 2.59 24.48
N GLU A 135 -14.52 3.65 24.41
CA GLU A 135 -14.02 5.02 24.53
C GLU A 135 -13.31 5.25 25.88
N GLU A 136 -13.83 4.64 26.96
CA GLU A 136 -13.24 4.70 28.29
C GLU A 136 -11.86 4.03 28.34
N GLU A 137 -11.71 2.85 27.75
CA GLU A 137 -10.44 2.13 27.65
C GLU A 137 -9.43 2.89 26.80
N LEU A 138 -9.85 3.38 25.64
CA LEU A 138 -9.02 4.21 24.76
C LEU A 138 -8.51 5.45 25.49
N LEU A 139 -9.39 6.17 26.20
CA LEU A 139 -8.99 7.32 27.00
C LEU A 139 -8.02 6.92 28.11
N ALA A 140 -8.27 5.83 28.82
CA ALA A 140 -7.40 5.38 29.92
C ALA A 140 -5.97 5.06 29.46
N GLU A 141 -5.80 4.51 28.27
CA GLU A 141 -4.49 4.21 27.65
C GLU A 141 -3.74 5.45 27.18
N MET A 142 -4.42 6.58 26.93
CA MET A 142 -3.77 7.82 26.52
C MET A 142 -2.88 8.39 27.62
N LYS A 143 -1.83 9.13 27.25
CA LYS A 143 -1.01 9.89 28.22
C LYS A 143 -1.88 10.88 29.01
N ALA A 144 -1.53 11.13 30.28
CA ALA A 144 -2.30 12.00 31.17
C ALA A 144 -2.57 13.40 30.58
N LYS A 145 -1.58 14.00 29.90
CA LYS A 145 -1.74 15.31 29.23
C LYS A 145 -2.76 15.25 28.08
N THR A 146 -2.81 14.16 27.33
CA THR A 146 -3.80 13.96 26.26
C THR A 146 -5.22 13.91 26.83
N ARG A 147 -5.45 13.08 27.86
CA ARG A 147 -6.76 13.02 28.55
C ARG A 147 -7.19 14.38 29.09
N TYR A 148 -6.27 15.12 29.70
CA TYR A 148 -6.53 16.47 30.22
C TYR A 148 -6.96 17.43 29.10
N ASN A 149 -6.24 17.45 27.97
CA ASN A 149 -6.55 18.33 26.85
C ASN A 149 -7.91 18.02 26.20
N ILE A 150 -8.30 16.74 26.12
CA ILE A 150 -9.62 16.34 25.63
C ILE A 150 -10.73 16.85 26.58
N LYS A 151 -10.56 16.70 27.90
CA LYS A 151 -11.53 17.26 28.87
C LYS A 151 -11.58 18.79 28.83
N LEU A 152 -10.42 19.43 28.61
CA LEU A 152 -10.32 20.87 28.51
C LEU A 152 -11.07 21.40 27.28
N SER A 153 -10.94 20.76 26.11
CA SER A 153 -11.68 21.18 24.91
C SER A 153 -13.20 21.06 25.09
N GLN A 154 -13.67 20.01 25.77
CA GLN A 154 -15.08 19.85 26.16
C GLN A 154 -15.54 20.99 27.08
N LYS A 155 -14.74 21.35 28.10
CA LYS A 155 -15.04 22.48 29.00
C LYS A 155 -15.11 23.81 28.26
N HIS A 156 -14.34 23.98 27.20
CA HIS A 156 -14.35 25.15 26.33
C HIS A 156 -15.42 25.10 25.22
N ASN A 157 -16.37 24.15 25.27
CA ASN A 157 -17.46 24.00 24.31
C ASN A 157 -16.98 23.85 22.85
N VAL A 158 -15.82 23.22 22.65
CA VAL A 158 -15.35 22.88 21.30
C VAL A 158 -16.26 21.82 20.70
N SER A 159 -16.81 22.07 19.50
CA SER A 159 -17.66 21.14 18.77
C SER A 159 -16.98 20.63 17.49
N VAL A 160 -17.13 19.34 17.20
CA VAL A 160 -16.67 18.72 15.94
C VAL A 160 -17.87 18.46 15.04
N LYS A 161 -17.75 18.76 13.75
CA LYS A 161 -18.75 18.43 12.73
C LYS A 161 -18.05 17.78 11.55
N ALA A 162 -18.61 16.68 11.04
CA ALA A 162 -18.22 16.17 9.74
C ALA A 162 -18.86 17.04 8.67
N ILE A 163 -18.09 17.46 7.68
CA ILE A 163 -18.60 18.11 6.48
C ILE A 163 -18.79 17.02 5.44
N SER A 164 -20.03 16.80 5.02
CA SER A 164 -20.36 15.94 3.88
C SER A 164 -20.43 16.83 2.64
N ASN A 165 -19.77 16.41 1.55
CA ASN A 165 -19.95 17.00 0.22
C ASN A 165 -21.14 16.36 -0.49
#